data_AF-A0ABD3S2I7-F1
#
_entry.id   AF-A0ABD3S2I7-F1
#
_cell.length_a   1.000
_cell.length_b   1.000
_cell.length_c   1.000
_cell.angle_alpha   90.00
_cell.angle_beta   90.00
_cell.angle_gamma   90.00
#
_symmetry.space_group_name_H-M   'P 1'
#
loop_
_entity.id
_entity.type
_entity.pdbx_description
1 polymer ?
#
loop_
_entity_poly.entity_id
_entity_poly.type
_entity_poly.pdbx_seq_one_letter_code
_entity_poly.pdbx_strand_id
1 'polypeptide(L)'
;MAMSYAADLLQNPDFESPPTNVTANATSQLLLLLTRANSIPGWSFNGTIWYATSGGNLSLPGNGHAVQLGENGRINQTFKAVGDVLDYVLTFTLAAQNENCANNHTASIPPPAGLWSIRLLSQEKICPDGNILANGGFEIGPAFLKNSNSSSSSSSSSGGVVLNEEAERFESPLQEWAIMGTIRYIDSKHYKVPQGKAAIQLLSGDPSGVHIDLNFPLGSAYKLNFTIGDANDSCVGYFIVYLQIGNQIMNFTMQSNGTGSAFNHDVSFNSESSGETSISFYSFNETRRRSDGVLCGPVLDNIIINALSYGSRIQLYKGLFMFTLCFAFIILLMKASTERPPTPDEEIERDREQTLEQIVSVKLLESGEKERLKELLREKLVECGWRDEMKALCREFARKKGRNNVSVDELIEAITPKGRASVPDAVKTEMLQRIHSVVASTKEGKA
;
A
#
# COMPACT_ATOMS: atom_id res chain seq x y z
N MET A 1 19.55 6.89 2.00
CA MET A 1 19.47 8.24 2.59
C MET A 1 18.73 8.10 3.91
N ALA A 2 19.29 8.62 5.00
CA ALA A 2 18.78 8.41 6.35
C ALA A 2 17.33 8.91 6.49
N MET A 3 16.44 8.11 7.09
CA MET A 3 15.13 8.58 7.55
C MET A 3 15.37 9.59 8.68
N SER A 4 15.33 10.88 8.35
CA SER A 4 15.27 11.93 9.37
C SER A 4 13.88 11.89 10.00
N TYR A 5 13.81 11.51 11.28
CA TYR A 5 12.63 11.72 12.11
C TYR A 5 12.32 13.21 12.14
N ALA A 6 11.27 13.64 11.43
CA ALA A 6 10.84 15.02 11.38
C ALA A 6 9.48 15.16 12.09
N ALA A 7 9.51 15.92 13.20
CA ALA A 7 8.40 16.52 13.94
C ALA A 7 7.45 15.59 14.72
N ASP A 8 7.54 15.63 16.06
CA ASP A 8 6.41 15.37 16.96
C ASP A 8 5.30 16.40 16.66
N LEU A 9 4.39 16.05 15.76
CA LEU A 9 3.25 16.91 15.37
C LEU A 9 2.21 17.03 16.48
N LEU A 10 2.13 16.02 17.35
CA LEU A 10 1.16 15.93 18.43
C LEU A 10 1.82 16.24 19.77
N GLN A 11 1.09 16.95 20.64
CA GLN A 11 1.52 17.22 22.01
C GLN A 11 1.02 16.11 22.94
N ASN A 12 1.91 15.53 23.75
CA ASN A 12 1.58 14.43 24.68
C ASN A 12 0.80 13.27 23.99
N PRO A 13 1.27 12.72 22.86
CA PRO A 13 0.55 11.69 22.10
C PRO A 13 0.49 10.34 22.81
N ASP A 14 1.40 10.11 23.77
CA ASP A 14 1.52 8.90 24.59
C ASP A 14 0.81 9.04 25.95
N PHE A 15 0.27 10.22 26.28
CA PHE A 15 -0.39 10.53 27.54
C PHE A 15 0.49 10.39 28.79
N GLU A 16 1.81 10.36 28.65
CA GLU A 16 2.73 10.18 29.78
C GLU A 16 2.89 11.45 30.62
N SER A 17 2.48 12.61 30.08
CA SER A 17 2.30 13.82 30.88
C SER A 17 0.91 13.81 31.52
N PRO A 18 0.80 13.70 32.86
CA PRO A 18 -0.48 13.52 33.53
C PRO A 18 -1.36 14.78 33.45
N PRO A 19 -2.68 14.63 33.66
CA PRO A 19 -3.60 15.75 33.73
C PRO A 19 -3.26 16.72 34.86
N THR A 20 -3.66 17.98 34.72
CA THR A 20 -3.55 18.98 35.79
C THR A 20 -4.59 18.73 36.90
N ASN A 21 -4.29 19.18 38.12
CA ASN A 21 -5.15 19.05 39.31
C ASN A 21 -5.52 17.62 39.69
N VAL A 22 -4.61 16.67 39.47
CA VAL A 22 -4.73 15.31 40.04
C VAL A 22 -4.21 15.36 41.46
N THR A 23 -5.07 15.19 42.46
CA THR A 23 -4.64 15.00 43.84
C THR A 23 -3.78 13.74 43.93
N ALA A 24 -2.54 13.88 44.40
CA ALA A 24 -1.51 12.83 44.49
C ALA A 24 -1.87 11.58 45.33
N ASN A 25 -3.10 11.50 45.84
CA ASN A 25 -3.64 10.39 46.63
C ASN A 25 -4.69 9.55 45.87
N ALA A 26 -4.74 9.62 44.55
CA ALA A 26 -5.55 8.67 43.78
C ALA A 26 -4.77 7.35 43.63
N THR A 27 -4.91 6.44 44.60
CA THR A 27 -4.54 5.01 44.49
C THR A 27 -5.35 4.26 43.43
N SER A 28 -6.21 4.95 42.69
CA SER A 28 -7.11 4.38 41.68
C SER A 28 -6.43 4.34 40.32
N GLN A 29 -6.37 3.15 39.71
CA GLN A 29 -5.84 2.91 38.35
C GLN A 29 -6.61 3.68 37.25
N LEU A 30 -7.82 4.14 37.56
CA LEU A 30 -8.67 4.92 36.67
C LEU A 30 -9.13 6.17 37.41
N LEU A 31 -8.73 7.32 36.89
CA LEU A 31 -9.12 8.62 37.37
C LEU A 31 -10.15 9.23 36.41
N LEU A 32 -11.38 9.43 36.87
CA LEU A 32 -12.39 10.14 36.08
C LEU A 32 -11.97 11.60 35.89
N LEU A 33 -11.89 12.05 34.64
CA LEU A 33 -11.55 13.43 34.30
C LEU A 33 -12.80 14.29 34.19
N LEU A 34 -12.76 15.45 34.85
CA LEU A 34 -13.82 16.44 34.78
C LEU A 34 -13.38 17.59 33.88
N THR A 35 -14.13 17.88 32.81
CA THR A 35 -13.79 18.89 31.79
C THR A 35 -13.52 20.29 32.34
N ARG A 36 -14.04 20.62 33.53
CA ARG A 36 -13.80 21.92 34.21
C ARG A 36 -12.65 21.90 35.22
N ALA A 37 -12.19 20.73 35.65
CA ALA A 37 -11.22 20.59 36.73
C ALA A 37 -9.86 20.05 36.26
N ASN A 38 -9.84 19.23 35.20
CA ASN A 38 -8.66 18.58 34.67
C ASN A 38 -8.41 19.00 33.22
N SER A 39 -7.15 19.22 32.88
CA SER A 39 -6.71 19.36 31.49
C SER A 39 -5.62 18.33 31.19
N ILE A 40 -5.77 17.56 30.11
CA ILE A 40 -4.70 16.72 29.57
C ILE A 40 -3.81 17.64 28.70
N PRO A 41 -2.49 17.71 28.93
CA PRO A 41 -1.60 18.53 28.11
C PRO A 41 -1.80 18.25 26.62
N GLY A 42 -2.07 19.27 25.81
CA GLY A 42 -2.30 19.15 24.37
C GLY A 42 -3.67 18.63 23.93
N TRP A 43 -4.48 18.06 24.82
CA TRP A 43 -5.75 17.40 24.44
C TRP A 43 -6.96 18.08 25.07
N SER A 44 -7.97 18.30 24.25
CA SER A 44 -9.32 18.63 24.71
C SER A 44 -10.16 17.35 24.78
N PHE A 45 -11.11 17.28 25.69
CA PHE A 45 -11.96 16.11 25.83
C PHE A 45 -13.39 16.47 26.22
N ASN A 46 -14.34 15.62 25.85
CA ASN A 46 -15.75 15.76 26.16
C ASN A 46 -16.37 14.38 26.46
N GLY A 47 -17.50 14.36 27.14
CA GLY A 47 -18.14 13.14 27.61
C GLY A 47 -17.36 12.49 28.77
N THR A 48 -17.57 11.19 28.95
CA THR A 48 -16.96 10.46 30.06
C THR A 48 -15.58 9.97 29.67
N ILE A 49 -14.55 10.38 30.41
CA ILE A 49 -13.15 10.06 30.13
C ILE A 49 -12.45 9.68 31.41
N TRP A 50 -11.69 8.58 31.41
CA TRP A 50 -10.79 8.24 32.52
C TRP A 50 -9.34 8.30 32.06
N TYR A 51 -8.49 8.92 32.88
CA TYR A 51 -7.06 8.76 32.79
C TYR A 51 -6.66 7.45 33.48
N ALA A 52 -6.01 6.59 32.71
CA ALA A 52 -5.63 5.26 33.14
C ALA A 52 -4.13 5.23 33.46
N THR A 53 -3.79 4.69 34.62
CA THR A 53 -2.42 4.39 35.01
C THR A 53 -2.29 2.88 35.17
N SER A 54 -1.25 2.31 34.57
CA SER A 54 -0.94 0.90 34.62
C SER A 54 -0.73 0.42 36.05
N GLY A 55 -1.24 -0.76 36.36
CA GLY A 55 -1.10 -1.36 37.69
C GLY A 55 -2.14 -2.45 37.93
N GLY A 56 -1.85 -3.36 38.88
CA GLY A 56 -2.74 -4.44 39.32
C GLY A 56 -3.29 -5.31 38.18
N ASN A 57 -4.46 -4.94 37.64
CA ASN A 57 -5.20 -5.68 36.62
C ASN A 57 -5.25 -4.97 35.25
N LEU A 58 -4.65 -3.77 35.13
CA LEU A 58 -4.66 -2.96 33.92
C LEU A 58 -3.24 -2.90 33.33
N SER A 59 -3.04 -3.62 32.23
CA SER A 59 -1.79 -3.62 31.46
C SER A 59 -1.91 -2.67 30.28
N LEU A 60 -1.07 -1.64 30.24
CA LEU A 60 -1.04 -0.63 29.18
C LEU A 60 0.28 -0.73 28.40
N PRO A 61 0.27 -0.47 27.08
CA PRO A 61 1.50 -0.37 26.30
C PRO A 61 2.32 0.86 26.71
N GLY A 62 3.65 0.79 26.60
CA GLY A 62 4.54 1.94 26.83
C GLY A 62 4.93 2.17 28.29
N ASN A 63 4.96 3.44 28.71
CA ASN A 63 5.42 3.88 30.05
C ASN A 63 4.29 3.89 31.10
N GLY A 64 3.08 3.43 30.71
CA GLY A 64 2.05 3.01 31.65
C GLY A 64 0.87 3.97 31.79
N HIS A 65 0.66 4.91 30.87
CA HIS A 65 -0.53 5.77 30.89
C HIS A 65 -1.38 5.66 29.62
N ALA A 66 -2.68 5.87 29.76
CA ALA A 66 -3.62 5.87 28.64
C ALA A 66 -4.89 6.65 28.99
N VAL A 67 -5.79 6.77 28.02
CA VAL A 67 -7.13 7.34 28.22
C VAL A 67 -8.19 6.31 27.87
N GLN A 68 -9.12 6.08 28.78
CA GLN A 68 -10.31 5.25 28.53
C GLN A 68 -11.49 6.15 28.17
N LEU A 69 -12.12 5.85 27.01
CA LEU A 69 -13.32 6.54 26.54
C LEU A 69 -14.57 5.84 27.09
N GLY A 70 -15.45 6.59 27.74
CA GLY A 70 -16.75 6.14 28.21
C GLY A 70 -17.91 6.59 27.35
N GLU A 71 -19.09 6.70 27.97
CA GLU A 71 -20.27 7.18 27.29
C GLU A 71 -20.03 8.59 26.71
N ASN A 72 -20.22 8.70 25.38
CA ASN A 72 -19.96 9.89 24.58
C ASN A 72 -18.54 10.47 24.72
N GLY A 73 -17.58 9.67 25.20
CA GLY A 73 -16.19 10.06 25.42
C GLY A 73 -15.50 10.40 24.10
N ARG A 74 -14.93 11.59 24.00
CA ARG A 74 -14.16 12.07 22.85
C ARG A 74 -12.92 12.82 23.33
N ILE A 75 -11.80 12.60 22.65
CA ILE A 75 -10.57 13.38 22.80
C ILE A 75 -10.20 13.99 21.46
N ASN A 76 -9.75 15.24 21.48
CA ASN A 76 -9.41 15.99 20.27
C ASN A 76 -8.12 16.77 20.50
N GLN A 77 -7.25 16.76 19.48
CA GLN A 77 -6.10 17.63 19.36
C GLN A 77 -6.04 18.15 17.93
N THR A 78 -5.57 19.38 17.76
CA THR A 78 -5.39 20.02 16.46
C THR A 78 -3.91 20.38 16.32
N PHE A 79 -3.33 20.03 15.18
CA PHE A 79 -1.94 20.34 14.85
C PHE A 79 -1.87 21.07 13.50
N LYS A 80 -0.75 21.74 13.24
CA LYS A 80 -0.50 22.42 11.97
C LYS A 80 0.33 21.50 11.08
N ALA A 81 -0.23 21.11 9.94
CA ALA A 81 0.48 20.36 8.90
C ALA A 81 1.72 21.15 8.42
N VAL A 82 2.82 20.44 8.19
CA VAL A 82 4.07 21.00 7.65
C VAL A 82 4.12 20.71 6.16
N GLY A 83 3.76 21.69 5.33
CA GLY A 83 3.77 21.56 3.86
C GLY A 83 2.44 21.08 3.28
N ASP A 84 2.16 21.52 2.05
CA ASP A 84 0.83 21.42 1.42
C ASP A 84 0.57 20.07 0.71
N VAL A 85 1.54 19.14 0.72
CA VAL A 85 1.49 17.87 -0.04
C VAL A 85 2.07 16.68 0.75
N LEU A 86 1.96 16.67 2.08
CA LEU A 86 2.40 15.52 2.90
C LEU A 86 1.23 14.65 3.33
N ASP A 87 1.42 13.34 3.21
CA ASP A 87 0.55 12.32 3.77
C ASP A 87 0.88 12.10 5.26
N TYR A 88 -0.15 12.08 6.11
CA TYR A 88 -0.01 11.88 7.54
C TYR A 88 -0.59 10.53 7.95
N VAL A 89 0.20 9.73 8.68
CA VAL A 89 -0.24 8.45 9.24
C VAL A 89 -0.56 8.62 10.72
N LEU A 90 -1.79 8.26 11.11
CA LEU A 90 -2.19 8.19 12.51
C LEU A 90 -2.13 6.73 12.98
N THR A 91 -1.33 6.46 14.00
CA THR A 91 -1.25 5.16 14.65
C THR A 91 -1.66 5.32 16.11
N PHE A 92 -2.50 4.41 16.62
CA PHE A 92 -2.90 4.36 18.02
C PHE A 92 -2.95 2.90 18.48
N THR A 93 -2.82 2.70 19.78
CA THR A 93 -2.91 1.36 20.39
C THR A 93 -4.13 1.31 21.30
N LEU A 94 -4.93 0.26 21.16
CA LEU A 94 -6.04 -0.03 22.08
C LEU A 94 -5.59 -1.11 23.07
N ALA A 95 -5.96 -0.93 24.33
CA ALA A 95 -5.72 -1.89 25.40
C ALA A 95 -7.04 -2.24 26.08
N ALA A 96 -7.23 -3.52 26.40
CA ALA A 96 -8.38 -3.98 27.16
C ALA A 96 -8.24 -3.56 28.63
N GLN A 97 -9.33 -3.07 29.23
CA GLN A 97 -9.34 -2.65 30.63
C GLN A 97 -9.13 -3.83 31.60
N ASN A 98 -9.64 -5.01 31.25
CA ASN A 98 -9.47 -6.27 31.99
C ASN A 98 -9.73 -7.49 31.06
N GLU A 99 -9.38 -8.68 31.54
CA GLU A 99 -9.59 -9.97 30.82
C GLU A 99 -11.08 -10.32 30.62
N ASN A 100 -12.01 -9.63 31.30
CA ASN A 100 -13.45 -9.89 31.27
C ASN A 100 -14.22 -8.95 30.31
N CYS A 101 -13.52 -8.08 29.58
CA CYS A 101 -14.13 -7.15 28.63
C CYS A 101 -14.39 -7.88 27.30
N ALA A 102 -15.44 -8.70 27.27
CA ALA A 102 -15.79 -9.57 26.14
C ALA A 102 -16.67 -8.91 25.06
N ASN A 103 -16.97 -7.60 25.20
CA ASN A 103 -17.87 -6.89 24.29
C ASN A 103 -17.07 -6.13 23.23
N ASN A 104 -17.53 -6.22 21.97
CA ASN A 104 -16.97 -5.45 20.87
C ASN A 104 -17.30 -3.96 21.06
N HIS A 105 -16.29 -3.10 21.09
CA HIS A 105 -16.45 -1.66 21.12
C HIS A 105 -15.74 -1.04 19.91
N THR A 106 -16.46 -0.18 19.18
CA THR A 106 -15.92 0.51 18.01
C THR A 106 -15.46 1.91 18.42
N ALA A 107 -14.16 2.18 18.23
CA ALA A 107 -13.65 3.55 18.23
C ALA A 107 -13.91 4.15 16.84
N SER A 108 -14.72 5.20 16.77
CA SER A 108 -14.98 5.92 15.51
C SER A 108 -14.11 7.16 15.43
N ILE A 109 -13.37 7.30 14.33
CA ILE A 109 -12.60 8.50 14.02
C ILE A 109 -13.46 9.35 13.07
N PRO A 110 -14.05 10.46 13.52
CA PRO A 110 -14.80 11.34 12.63
C PRO A 110 -13.85 12.01 11.61
N PRO A 111 -14.32 12.31 10.40
CA PRO A 111 -13.51 13.05 9.42
C PRO A 111 -13.03 14.38 10.03
N PRO A 112 -11.77 14.79 9.78
CA PRO A 112 -11.24 16.04 10.29
C PRO A 112 -12.11 17.20 9.83
N ALA A 113 -12.30 18.21 10.68
CA ALA A 113 -13.02 19.41 10.29
C ALA A 113 -12.21 20.18 9.21
N GLY A 114 -12.61 20.07 7.94
CA GLY A 114 -12.01 20.73 6.77
C GLY A 114 -12.03 19.86 5.49
N LEU A 115 -11.45 20.34 4.39
CA LEU A 115 -11.22 19.54 3.17
C LEU A 115 -10.09 18.53 3.41
N TRP A 116 -10.38 17.47 4.18
CA TRP A 116 -9.44 16.39 4.44
C TRP A 116 -10.17 15.06 4.23
N SER A 117 -9.58 14.17 3.44
CA SER A 117 -10.02 12.77 3.38
C SER A 117 -9.14 11.95 4.33
N ILE A 118 -9.74 11.25 5.29
CA ILE A 118 -9.04 10.12 5.93
C ILE A 118 -8.96 9.04 4.86
N ARG A 119 -7.75 8.82 4.32
CA ARG A 119 -7.43 7.55 3.67
C ARG A 119 -6.60 6.77 4.68
N LEU A 120 -7.07 5.58 5.04
CA LEU A 120 -6.17 4.54 5.53
C LEU A 120 -5.23 4.25 4.36
N LEU A 121 -4.04 4.85 4.40
CA LEU A 121 -3.01 4.55 3.42
C LEU A 121 -2.51 3.15 3.75
N SER A 122 -2.86 2.17 2.90
CA SER A 122 -2.17 0.89 2.88
C SER A 122 -0.68 1.20 2.77
N GLN A 123 0.14 0.59 3.65
CA GLN A 123 1.61 0.67 3.59
C GLN A 123 2.12 0.61 2.15
N GLU A 124 3.21 1.33 1.85
CA GLU A 124 3.93 1.22 0.59
C GLU A 124 3.97 -0.25 0.13
N LYS A 125 3.59 -0.50 -1.12
CA LYS A 125 3.64 -1.81 -1.75
C LYS A 125 5.08 -2.34 -1.70
N ILE A 126 5.42 -3.07 -0.64
CA ILE A 126 6.71 -3.74 -0.50
C ILE A 126 6.59 -5.06 -1.25
N CYS A 127 6.98 -5.03 -2.52
CA CYS A 127 7.22 -6.22 -3.31
C CYS A 127 8.69 -6.61 -3.14
N PRO A 128 9.01 -7.76 -2.51
CA PRO A 128 10.37 -8.27 -2.52
C PRO A 128 10.82 -8.52 -3.97
N ASP A 129 12.10 -8.26 -4.25
CA ASP A 129 12.67 -8.30 -5.61
C ASP A 129 12.22 -9.53 -6.41
N GLY A 130 11.47 -9.31 -7.49
CA GLY A 130 10.97 -10.35 -8.39
C GLY A 130 9.55 -10.87 -8.11
N ASN A 131 8.95 -10.57 -6.94
CA ASN A 131 7.56 -10.89 -6.64
C ASN A 131 6.64 -9.72 -7.01
N ILE A 132 5.55 -9.97 -7.73
CA ILE A 132 4.55 -8.93 -8.06
C ILE A 132 3.56 -8.65 -6.92
N LEU A 133 3.52 -9.52 -5.91
CA LEU A 133 2.60 -9.46 -4.76
C LEU A 133 3.14 -8.57 -3.66
N ALA A 134 2.25 -7.76 -3.06
CA ALA A 134 2.49 -7.15 -1.77
C ALA A 134 2.22 -8.17 -0.66
N ASN A 135 3.03 -8.17 0.39
CA ASN A 135 2.79 -8.93 1.63
C ASN A 135 2.42 -10.42 1.45
N GLY A 136 2.92 -11.09 0.40
CA GLY A 136 2.54 -12.49 0.12
C GLY A 136 3.02 -13.51 1.18
N GLY A 137 3.97 -13.12 2.03
CA GLY A 137 4.37 -13.89 3.22
C GLY A 137 3.74 -13.40 4.51
N PHE A 138 2.76 -12.49 4.46
CA PHE A 138 2.04 -11.97 5.62
C PHE A 138 2.92 -11.44 6.76
N GLU A 139 4.12 -10.94 6.47
CA GLU A 139 5.04 -10.38 7.46
C GLU A 139 4.58 -9.01 8.01
N ILE A 140 3.58 -8.43 7.36
CA ILE A 140 2.94 -7.17 7.73
C ILE A 140 1.50 -7.46 8.12
N GLY A 141 1.12 -7.06 9.32
CA GLY A 141 -0.22 -7.29 9.86
C GLY A 141 -0.39 -6.68 11.25
N PRO A 142 -1.48 -7.00 11.95
CA PRO A 142 -1.75 -6.52 13.31
C PRO A 142 -0.63 -6.86 14.28
N ALA A 143 -0.38 -5.96 15.23
CA ALA A 143 0.62 -6.19 16.26
C ALA A 143 0.21 -7.34 17.19
N PHE A 144 1.17 -8.21 17.52
CA PHE A 144 1.00 -9.25 18.52
C PHE A 144 1.16 -8.67 19.93
N LEU A 145 0.23 -9.02 20.84
CA LEU A 145 0.31 -8.62 22.24
C LEU A 145 1.52 -9.30 22.91
N LYS A 146 2.41 -8.52 23.53
CA LYS A 146 3.56 -9.06 24.26
C LYS A 146 3.09 -9.50 25.65
N ASN A 147 3.24 -10.78 25.97
CA ASN A 147 3.02 -11.27 27.34
C ASN A 147 4.09 -10.69 28.28
N SER A 148 3.69 -9.77 29.16
CA SER A 148 4.54 -9.23 30.21
C SER A 148 4.70 -10.30 31.30
N ASN A 149 5.92 -10.82 31.43
CA ASN A 149 6.42 -11.69 32.50
C ASN A 149 5.60 -11.69 33.82
N SER A 150 4.50 -12.44 33.89
CA SER A 150 3.82 -12.75 35.14
C SER A 150 4.01 -14.23 35.43
N SER A 151 5.01 -14.48 36.27
CA SER A 151 5.25 -15.72 36.97
C SER A 151 4.04 -16.09 37.85
N SER A 152 3.01 -16.65 37.24
CA SER A 152 1.96 -17.40 37.93
C SER A 152 1.33 -18.39 36.95
N SER A 153 1.55 -19.64 37.26
CA SER A 153 1.11 -20.86 36.58
C SER A 153 -0.39 -20.92 36.29
N SER A 154 -0.78 -20.54 35.07
CA SER A 154 -1.87 -21.16 34.29
C SER A 154 -1.80 -20.66 32.86
N SER A 155 -1.42 -21.56 31.95
CA SER A 155 -1.28 -21.40 30.51
C SER A 155 -2.43 -20.64 29.83
N SER A 156 -2.15 -19.45 29.30
CA SER A 156 -2.91 -18.84 28.20
C SER A 156 -1.91 -18.19 27.26
N SER A 157 -1.40 -19.05 26.38
CA SER A 157 -0.65 -18.74 25.17
C SER A 157 -1.20 -17.50 24.48
N SER A 158 -0.33 -16.54 24.14
CA SER A 158 -0.65 -15.43 23.23
C SER A 158 -1.16 -16.01 21.90
N GLY A 159 -2.48 -16.20 21.84
CA GLY A 159 -3.17 -16.79 20.71
C GLY A 159 -3.26 -15.74 19.62
N GLY A 160 -2.95 -16.11 18.38
CA GLY A 160 -2.88 -15.18 17.26
C GLY A 160 -4.13 -14.28 17.13
N VAL A 161 -4.00 -13.18 16.39
CA VAL A 161 -5.07 -12.18 16.23
C VAL A 161 -6.14 -12.73 15.27
N VAL A 162 -7.39 -12.85 15.74
CA VAL A 162 -8.50 -13.27 14.87
C VAL A 162 -8.94 -12.08 14.02
N LEU A 163 -9.03 -12.29 12.71
CA LEU A 163 -9.46 -11.30 11.72
C LEU A 163 -10.76 -11.76 11.09
N ASN A 164 -11.72 -10.85 11.01
CA ASN A 164 -13.01 -11.08 10.37
C ASN A 164 -12.96 -10.66 8.90
N GLU A 165 -14.05 -10.97 8.20
CA GLU A 165 -14.22 -10.67 6.78
C GLU A 165 -14.04 -9.17 6.53
N GLU A 166 -13.23 -8.87 5.52
CA GLU A 166 -12.96 -7.51 5.07
C GLU A 166 -12.79 -7.54 3.55
N ALA A 167 -13.85 -7.19 2.84
CA ALA A 167 -13.92 -7.29 1.39
C ALA A 167 -13.07 -6.22 0.70
N GLU A 168 -12.87 -5.06 1.33
CA GLU A 168 -12.09 -3.98 0.75
C GLU A 168 -10.61 -4.17 1.06
N ARG A 169 -9.83 -4.56 0.05
CA ARG A 169 -8.40 -4.89 0.21
C ARG A 169 -7.54 -3.77 0.81
N PHE A 170 -7.97 -2.52 0.66
CA PHE A 170 -7.27 -1.34 1.19
C PHE A 170 -7.65 -1.02 2.64
N GLU A 171 -8.76 -1.56 3.13
CA GLU A 171 -9.20 -1.46 4.53
C GLU A 171 -8.71 -2.66 5.36
N SER A 172 -8.34 -3.75 4.68
CA SER A 172 -7.79 -4.94 5.31
C SER A 172 -6.47 -4.70 6.06
N PRO A 173 -6.31 -5.30 7.25
CA PRO A 173 -5.07 -5.24 8.01
C PRO A 173 -3.92 -6.06 7.39
N LEU A 174 -4.17 -6.81 6.31
CA LEU A 174 -3.18 -7.67 5.64
C LEU A 174 -2.54 -7.06 4.39
N GLN A 175 -2.63 -5.75 4.20
CA GLN A 175 -1.95 -4.98 3.13
C GLN A 175 -2.24 -5.51 1.71
N GLU A 176 -3.33 -5.01 1.10
CA GLU A 176 -3.84 -5.38 -0.25
C GLU A 176 -4.47 -6.77 -0.37
N TRP A 177 -4.56 -7.54 0.72
CA TRP A 177 -5.28 -8.81 0.76
C TRP A 177 -6.66 -8.61 1.39
N ALA A 178 -7.72 -8.80 0.61
CA ALA A 178 -9.07 -8.87 1.17
C ALA A 178 -9.26 -10.20 1.91
N ILE A 179 -10.02 -10.18 3.00
CA ILE A 179 -10.26 -11.33 3.88
C ILE A 179 -11.65 -11.88 3.60
N MET A 180 -11.73 -13.20 3.41
CA MET A 180 -12.99 -13.95 3.25
C MET A 180 -13.26 -14.72 4.54
N GLY A 181 -14.44 -14.54 5.15
CA GLY A 181 -14.79 -15.20 6.40
C GLY A 181 -13.85 -14.86 7.56
N THR A 182 -13.55 -15.83 8.42
CA THR A 182 -12.70 -15.64 9.60
C THR A 182 -11.36 -16.36 9.43
N ILE A 183 -10.27 -15.63 9.66
CA ILE A 183 -8.90 -16.14 9.67
C ILE A 183 -8.21 -15.74 10.99
N ARG A 184 -7.04 -16.32 11.27
CA ARG A 184 -6.18 -15.92 12.38
C ARG A 184 -4.79 -15.56 11.89
N TYR A 185 -4.33 -14.37 12.23
CA TYR A 185 -2.96 -13.95 12.03
C TYR A 185 -2.09 -14.50 13.17
N ILE A 186 -1.05 -15.26 12.84
CA ILE A 186 -0.20 -15.98 13.80
C ILE A 186 1.25 -15.53 13.71
N ASP A 187 1.99 -15.61 14.82
CA ASP A 187 3.43 -15.37 14.85
C ASP A 187 4.26 -16.64 15.07
N SER A 188 5.52 -16.55 14.68
CA SER A 188 6.54 -17.59 14.85
C SER A 188 6.97 -17.83 16.30
N LYS A 189 6.58 -16.97 17.24
CA LYS A 189 6.93 -17.12 18.66
C LYS A 189 6.01 -18.11 19.35
N HIS A 190 4.74 -18.14 18.95
CA HIS A 190 3.70 -18.95 19.58
C HIS A 190 3.25 -20.11 18.69
N TYR A 191 3.44 -20.00 17.37
CA TYR A 191 3.02 -20.99 16.39
C TYR A 191 4.14 -21.37 15.45
N LYS A 192 4.00 -22.52 14.79
CA LYS A 192 4.82 -22.85 13.63
C LYS A 192 4.36 -22.02 12.45
N VAL A 193 5.25 -21.16 11.98
CA VAL A 193 5.11 -20.39 10.75
C VAL A 193 5.99 -21.03 9.66
N PRO A 194 5.48 -21.26 8.44
CA PRO A 194 6.25 -21.86 7.36
C PRO A 194 7.51 -21.06 6.98
N GLN A 195 7.41 -19.73 6.88
CA GLN A 195 8.52 -18.84 6.55
C GLN A 195 8.39 -17.49 7.27
N GLY A 196 9.53 -16.86 7.61
CA GLY A 196 9.49 -15.53 8.22
C GLY A 196 8.99 -15.55 9.67
N LYS A 197 8.26 -14.51 10.06
CA LYS A 197 7.80 -14.26 11.43
C LYS A 197 6.30 -14.40 11.60
N ALA A 198 5.51 -14.34 10.54
CA ALA A 198 4.06 -14.39 10.63
C ALA A 198 3.41 -15.13 9.46
N ALA A 199 2.19 -15.59 9.65
CA ALA A 199 1.37 -16.24 8.62
C ALA A 199 -0.11 -16.09 8.96
N ILE A 200 -0.98 -16.59 8.08
CA ILE A 200 -2.41 -16.69 8.35
C ILE A 200 -2.85 -18.14 8.50
N GLN A 201 -3.74 -18.41 9.44
CA GLN A 201 -4.43 -19.68 9.64
C GLN A 201 -5.90 -19.52 9.22
N LEU A 202 -6.37 -20.38 8.32
CA LEU A 202 -7.77 -20.38 7.88
C LEU A 202 -8.62 -21.10 8.94
N LEU A 203 -9.71 -20.48 9.39
CA LEU A 203 -10.47 -20.97 10.56
C LEU A 203 -11.91 -21.35 10.30
N SER A 204 -12.72 -20.46 9.74
CA SER A 204 -14.15 -20.72 9.50
C SER A 204 -14.77 -19.64 8.61
N GLY A 205 -15.82 -19.98 7.87
CA GLY A 205 -16.45 -19.12 6.88
C GLY A 205 -16.97 -19.92 5.68
N ASP A 206 -17.78 -19.26 4.85
CA ASP A 206 -18.30 -19.81 3.59
C ASP A 206 -17.98 -18.85 2.43
N PRO A 207 -16.71 -18.73 2.00
CA PRO A 207 -15.53 -19.47 2.47
C PRO A 207 -14.62 -18.69 3.45
N SER A 208 -13.63 -19.36 4.06
CA SER A 208 -12.57 -18.77 4.90
C SER A 208 -11.27 -18.64 4.12
N GLY A 209 -10.70 -17.45 3.97
CA GLY A 209 -9.58 -17.26 3.07
C GLY A 209 -9.12 -15.82 2.91
N VAL A 210 -8.30 -15.62 1.89
CA VAL A 210 -7.88 -14.30 1.41
C VAL A 210 -7.92 -14.26 -0.11
N HIS A 211 -8.13 -13.07 -0.67
CA HIS A 211 -7.99 -12.86 -2.10
C HIS A 211 -7.35 -11.52 -2.42
N ILE A 212 -6.78 -11.45 -3.62
CA ILE A 212 -6.17 -10.24 -4.17
C ILE A 212 -6.45 -10.16 -5.67
N ASP A 213 -6.79 -8.96 -6.13
CA ASP A 213 -7.05 -8.68 -7.54
C ASP A 213 -5.82 -8.03 -8.18
N LEU A 214 -5.28 -8.67 -9.22
CA LEU A 214 -4.04 -8.25 -9.86
C LEU A 214 -4.22 -8.09 -11.37
N ASN A 215 -3.62 -7.05 -11.94
CA ASN A 215 -3.60 -6.86 -13.38
C ASN A 215 -2.40 -7.60 -14.01
N PHE A 216 -2.70 -8.66 -14.77
CA PHE A 216 -1.70 -9.43 -15.49
C PHE A 216 -1.61 -9.03 -16.96
N PRO A 217 -0.41 -8.73 -17.49
CA PRO A 217 -0.27 -8.50 -18.92
C PRO A 217 -0.69 -9.72 -19.76
N LEU A 218 -1.64 -9.50 -20.68
CA LEU A 218 -2.21 -10.52 -21.58
C LEU A 218 -1.13 -11.34 -22.30
N GLY A 219 -1.29 -12.67 -22.29
CA GLY A 219 -0.40 -13.61 -22.97
C GLY A 219 0.92 -13.89 -22.24
N SER A 220 1.07 -13.39 -21.02
CA SER A 220 2.23 -13.70 -20.16
C SER A 220 1.97 -14.96 -19.34
N ALA A 221 3.04 -15.74 -19.10
CA ALA A 221 3.02 -16.92 -18.26
C ALA A 221 3.60 -16.61 -16.88
N TYR A 222 2.96 -17.12 -15.83
CA TYR A 222 3.32 -16.88 -14.43
C TYR A 222 3.46 -18.20 -13.69
N LYS A 223 4.33 -18.19 -12.68
CA LYS A 223 4.47 -19.25 -11.69
C LYS A 223 4.13 -18.71 -10.31
N LEU A 224 3.08 -19.26 -9.74
CA LEU A 224 2.65 -19.02 -8.36
C LEU A 224 3.24 -20.13 -7.49
N ASN A 225 3.98 -19.75 -6.45
CA ASN A 225 4.44 -20.65 -5.40
C ASN A 225 3.78 -20.23 -4.08
N PHE A 226 3.46 -21.19 -3.23
CA PHE A 226 2.90 -20.94 -1.90
C PHE A 226 3.18 -22.13 -0.98
N THR A 227 3.05 -21.92 0.32
CA THR A 227 3.29 -22.96 1.32
C THR A 227 2.03 -23.16 2.17
N ILE A 228 1.61 -24.43 2.30
CA ILE A 228 0.54 -24.83 3.21
C ILE A 228 1.17 -25.58 4.38
N GLY A 229 0.75 -25.30 5.61
CA GLY A 229 1.22 -26.00 6.79
C GLY A 229 0.19 -26.10 7.91
N ASP A 230 0.66 -26.56 9.07
CA ASP A 230 -0.09 -26.51 10.34
C ASP A 230 0.68 -25.73 11.39
N ALA A 231 -0.06 -25.18 12.36
CA ALA A 231 0.48 -24.19 13.30
C ALA A 231 1.24 -24.82 14.49
N ASN A 232 1.47 -26.14 14.50
CA ASN A 232 1.97 -26.88 15.66
C ASN A 232 1.09 -26.69 16.92
N ASP A 233 -0.22 -26.63 16.71
CA ASP A 233 -1.23 -26.40 17.73
C ASP A 233 -2.01 -27.68 18.07
N SER A 234 -1.49 -28.87 17.74
CA SER A 234 -2.20 -30.15 17.91
C SER A 234 -3.49 -30.29 17.08
N CYS A 235 -3.71 -29.43 16.08
CA CYS A 235 -4.81 -29.59 15.15
C CYS A 235 -4.56 -30.77 14.20
N VAL A 236 -5.29 -31.87 14.35
CA VAL A 236 -5.13 -33.09 13.55
C VAL A 236 -6.25 -33.19 12.52
N GLY A 237 -5.92 -33.48 11.26
CA GLY A 237 -6.91 -33.71 10.21
C GLY A 237 -6.39 -33.52 8.79
N TYR A 238 -7.28 -33.67 7.80
CA TYR A 238 -6.96 -33.41 6.40
C TYR A 238 -7.35 -31.98 6.02
N PHE A 239 -6.37 -31.10 5.93
CA PHE A 239 -6.57 -29.74 5.45
C PHE A 239 -6.74 -29.73 3.94
N ILE A 240 -7.66 -28.90 3.47
CA ILE A 240 -7.92 -28.66 2.05
C ILE A 240 -7.91 -27.15 1.84
N VAL A 241 -7.00 -26.69 0.99
CA VAL A 241 -6.95 -25.28 0.55
C VAL A 241 -7.25 -25.25 -0.94
N TYR A 242 -8.24 -24.45 -1.30
CA TYR A 242 -8.60 -24.15 -2.67
C TYR A 242 -7.83 -22.92 -3.12
N LEU A 243 -7.26 -23.02 -4.31
CA LEU A 243 -6.66 -21.92 -5.04
C LEU A 243 -7.54 -21.63 -6.24
N GLN A 244 -8.07 -20.42 -6.30
CA GLN A 244 -8.80 -19.90 -7.45
C GLN A 244 -7.97 -18.82 -8.15
N ILE A 245 -7.78 -18.97 -9.46
CA ILE A 245 -7.13 -17.97 -10.33
C ILE A 245 -8.12 -17.63 -11.43
N GLY A 246 -8.80 -16.49 -11.31
CA GLY A 246 -9.93 -16.14 -12.16
C GLY A 246 -11.02 -17.21 -12.09
N ASN A 247 -11.23 -17.95 -13.19
CA ASN A 247 -12.23 -19.02 -13.29
C ASN A 247 -11.67 -20.41 -13.03
N GLN A 248 -10.35 -20.56 -12.87
CA GLN A 248 -9.71 -21.85 -12.64
C GLN A 248 -9.64 -22.12 -11.13
N ILE A 249 -10.09 -23.29 -10.71
CA ILE A 249 -10.09 -23.72 -9.31
C ILE A 249 -9.28 -25.01 -9.18
N MET A 250 -8.35 -25.04 -8.23
CA MET A 250 -7.54 -26.20 -7.85
C MET A 250 -7.66 -26.43 -6.34
N ASN A 251 -7.46 -27.66 -5.89
CA ASN A 251 -7.42 -27.98 -4.47
C ASN A 251 -6.08 -28.65 -4.09
N PHE A 252 -5.63 -28.35 -2.88
CA PHE A 252 -4.39 -28.85 -2.30
C PHE A 252 -4.72 -29.45 -0.95
N THR A 253 -4.37 -30.72 -0.77
CA THR A 253 -4.68 -31.46 0.45
C THR A 253 -3.42 -31.80 1.22
N MET A 254 -3.49 -31.67 2.55
CA MET A 254 -2.39 -31.96 3.45
C MET A 254 -2.91 -32.68 4.69
N GLN A 255 -2.26 -33.77 5.09
CA GLN A 255 -2.54 -34.40 6.38
C GLN A 255 -1.73 -33.70 7.47
N SER A 256 -2.43 -33.10 8.43
CA SER A 256 -1.82 -32.50 9.62
C SER A 256 -1.87 -33.45 10.80
N ASN A 257 -0.72 -33.57 11.47
CA ASN A 257 -0.59 -34.21 12.78
C ASN A 257 -0.54 -33.17 13.91
N GLY A 258 -0.72 -31.88 13.60
CA GLY A 258 -0.64 -30.77 14.54
C GLY A 258 0.76 -30.54 15.12
N THR A 259 1.82 -30.96 14.40
CA THR A 259 3.22 -30.92 14.83
C THR A 259 4.07 -29.89 14.07
N GLY A 260 3.45 -29.04 13.26
CA GLY A 260 4.11 -27.99 12.50
C GLY A 260 4.64 -28.42 11.14
N SER A 261 3.95 -29.31 10.42
CA SER A 261 4.37 -29.68 9.05
C SER A 261 4.07 -28.56 8.06
N ALA A 262 4.86 -28.46 6.98
CA ALA A 262 4.65 -27.50 5.91
C ALA A 262 5.14 -28.06 4.57
N PHE A 263 4.41 -27.78 3.49
CA PHE A 263 4.69 -28.24 2.14
C PHE A 263 4.57 -27.10 1.13
N ASN A 264 5.54 -27.02 0.24
CA ASN A 264 5.55 -26.05 -0.83
C ASN A 264 4.77 -26.60 -2.03
N HIS A 265 3.97 -25.73 -2.64
CA HIS A 265 3.21 -26.02 -3.85
C HIS A 265 3.53 -24.96 -4.91
N ASP A 266 3.43 -25.37 -6.17
CA ASP A 266 3.59 -24.46 -7.29
C ASP A 266 2.58 -24.74 -8.41
N VAL A 267 2.13 -23.66 -9.05
CA VAL A 267 1.19 -23.69 -10.16
C VAL A 267 1.67 -22.73 -11.24
N SER A 268 1.61 -23.17 -12.49
CA SER A 268 1.85 -22.29 -13.65
C SER A 268 0.53 -21.96 -14.33
N PHE A 269 0.32 -20.69 -14.67
CA PHE A 269 -0.88 -20.22 -15.35
C PHE A 269 -0.55 -19.12 -16.36
N ASN A 270 -1.46 -18.90 -17.31
CA ASN A 270 -1.34 -17.88 -18.35
C ASN A 270 -2.41 -16.80 -18.18
N SER A 271 -2.07 -15.54 -18.49
CA SER A 271 -3.05 -14.45 -18.54
C SER A 271 -3.90 -14.53 -19.80
N GLU A 272 -5.18 -14.88 -19.66
CA GLU A 272 -6.13 -15.10 -20.76
C GLU A 272 -6.94 -13.86 -21.15
N SER A 273 -7.17 -12.92 -20.22
CA SER A 273 -7.95 -11.70 -20.44
C SER A 273 -7.14 -10.44 -20.16
N SER A 274 -7.59 -9.32 -20.73
CA SER A 274 -7.10 -7.98 -20.38
C SER A 274 -7.99 -7.41 -19.27
N GLY A 275 -7.60 -7.63 -18.02
CA GLY A 275 -8.35 -7.19 -16.84
C GLY A 275 -7.67 -7.65 -15.56
N GLU A 276 -8.28 -7.30 -14.41
CA GLU A 276 -7.86 -7.84 -13.12
C GLU A 276 -8.25 -9.31 -13.02
N THR A 277 -7.30 -10.15 -12.63
CA THR A 277 -7.52 -11.55 -12.28
C THR A 277 -7.46 -11.67 -10.77
N SER A 278 -8.55 -12.16 -10.18
CA SER A 278 -8.57 -12.48 -8.76
C SER A 278 -7.78 -13.75 -8.49
N ILE A 279 -6.91 -13.70 -7.48
CA ILE A 279 -6.23 -14.87 -6.92
C ILE A 279 -6.72 -15.04 -5.49
N SER A 280 -7.41 -16.14 -5.24
CA SER A 280 -8.03 -16.44 -3.95
C SER A 280 -7.50 -17.74 -3.38
N PHE A 281 -7.17 -17.73 -2.10
CA PHE A 281 -6.83 -18.91 -1.32
C PHE A 281 -7.86 -19.06 -0.21
N TYR A 282 -8.58 -20.18 -0.19
CA TYR A 282 -9.64 -20.36 0.80
C TYR A 282 -9.87 -21.83 1.16
N SER A 283 -10.53 -22.05 2.29
CA SER A 283 -11.04 -23.33 2.72
C SER A 283 -12.53 -23.20 3.03
N PHE A 284 -13.29 -24.27 2.82
CA PHE A 284 -14.72 -24.28 3.11
C PHE A 284 -14.99 -24.86 4.49
N ASN A 285 -15.84 -24.17 5.25
CA ASN A 285 -16.54 -24.70 6.42
C ASN A 285 -15.63 -25.52 7.36
N GLU A 286 -14.51 -24.91 7.75
CA GLU A 286 -13.57 -25.49 8.69
C GLU A 286 -14.26 -25.62 10.07
N THR A 287 -14.39 -26.87 10.52
CA THR A 287 -15.08 -27.25 11.75
C THR A 287 -14.13 -27.87 12.76
N ARG A 288 -12.86 -28.06 12.38
CA ARG A 288 -11.85 -28.70 13.23
C ARG A 288 -11.55 -27.83 14.43
N ARG A 289 -11.43 -28.51 15.56
CA ARG A 289 -11.11 -27.92 16.85
C ARG A 289 -9.93 -28.65 17.45
N ARG A 290 -9.06 -27.90 18.11
CA ARG A 290 -8.01 -28.44 18.99
C ARG A 290 -8.65 -29.15 20.19
N SER A 291 -7.84 -29.87 20.95
CA SER A 291 -8.22 -30.55 22.20
C SER A 291 -8.91 -29.66 23.25
N ASP A 292 -8.72 -28.34 23.19
CA ASP A 292 -9.37 -27.35 24.07
C ASP A 292 -10.64 -26.72 23.46
N GLY A 293 -11.08 -27.18 22.28
CA GLY A 293 -12.30 -26.72 21.63
C GLY A 293 -12.15 -25.47 20.76
N VAL A 294 -10.94 -24.92 20.62
CA VAL A 294 -10.66 -23.75 19.77
C VAL A 294 -10.55 -24.17 18.30
N LEU A 295 -11.19 -23.41 17.40
CA LEU A 295 -11.10 -23.65 15.96
C LEU A 295 -9.65 -23.54 15.45
N CYS A 296 -9.31 -24.44 14.54
CA CYS A 296 -7.99 -24.55 13.93
C CYS A 296 -8.11 -25.05 12.49
N GLY A 297 -7.10 -24.76 11.67
CA GLY A 297 -7.09 -25.14 10.26
C GLY A 297 -5.74 -24.91 9.60
N PRO A 298 -5.67 -24.96 8.26
CA PRO A 298 -4.42 -24.82 7.52
C PRO A 298 -3.80 -23.44 7.69
N VAL A 299 -2.47 -23.43 7.77
CA VAL A 299 -1.65 -22.22 7.70
C VAL A 299 -1.24 -21.97 6.25
N LEU A 300 -1.36 -20.73 5.78
CA LEU A 300 -0.95 -20.28 4.46
C LEU A 300 0.13 -19.21 4.59
N ASP A 301 1.18 -19.34 3.79
CA ASP A 301 2.32 -18.45 3.81
C ASP A 301 3.11 -18.52 2.49
N ASN A 302 4.08 -17.61 2.32
CA ASN A 302 5.09 -17.59 1.26
C ASN A 302 4.48 -17.59 -0.16
N ILE A 303 3.46 -16.76 -0.37
CA ILE A 303 2.82 -16.61 -1.67
C ILE A 303 3.69 -15.71 -2.56
N ILE A 304 4.22 -16.31 -3.62
CA ILE A 304 5.14 -15.65 -4.55
C ILE A 304 4.64 -15.87 -5.98
N ILE A 305 4.50 -14.78 -6.74
CA ILE A 305 4.22 -14.86 -8.17
C ILE A 305 5.41 -14.31 -8.96
N ASN A 306 6.00 -15.19 -9.76
CA ASN A 306 7.09 -14.87 -10.66
C ASN A 306 6.62 -14.93 -12.11
N ALA A 307 7.02 -13.95 -12.93
CA ALA A 307 6.85 -14.04 -14.37
C ALA A 307 7.85 -15.06 -14.96
N LEU A 308 7.38 -16.09 -15.66
CA LEU A 308 8.20 -17.21 -16.14
C LEU A 308 9.01 -16.93 -17.42
N SER A 309 9.26 -15.65 -17.74
CA SER A 309 9.72 -15.13 -19.05
C SER A 309 8.56 -14.65 -19.94
N TYR A 310 8.76 -13.47 -20.54
CA TYR A 310 7.96 -12.94 -21.63
C TYR A 310 8.10 -13.90 -22.84
N GLY A 311 7.21 -14.88 -22.95
CA GLY A 311 6.88 -15.47 -24.23
C GLY A 311 6.63 -14.30 -25.18
N SER A 312 7.47 -14.14 -26.20
CA SER A 312 7.49 -12.99 -27.10
C SER A 312 6.26 -12.96 -28.00
N ARG A 313 5.09 -12.70 -27.42
CA ARG A 313 4.03 -11.89 -28.00
C ARG A 313 4.08 -10.57 -27.28
N ILE A 314 5.08 -9.76 -27.63
CA ILE A 314 5.13 -8.35 -27.27
C ILE A 314 3.94 -7.68 -27.99
N GLN A 315 2.77 -7.75 -27.38
CA GLN A 315 1.69 -6.82 -27.67
C GLN A 315 2.20 -5.45 -27.27
N LEU A 316 2.61 -4.67 -28.27
CA LEU A 316 2.50 -3.23 -28.50
C LEU A 316 2.40 -2.17 -27.35
N TYR A 317 2.40 -2.50 -26.06
CA TYR A 317 2.25 -1.54 -24.95
C TYR A 317 3.57 -1.10 -24.32
N LYS A 318 4.69 -1.83 -24.50
CA LYS A 318 6.02 -1.31 -24.13
C LYS A 318 6.54 -0.22 -25.08
N GLY A 319 5.96 -0.15 -26.29
CA GLY A 319 6.14 1.00 -27.17
C GLY A 319 5.57 2.29 -26.60
N LEU A 320 4.61 2.22 -25.67
CA LEU A 320 3.91 3.36 -25.08
C LEU A 320 4.65 4.00 -23.91
N PHE A 321 5.30 3.17 -23.10
CA PHE A 321 6.13 3.61 -21.98
C PHE A 321 7.48 4.14 -22.47
N MET A 322 8.06 3.50 -23.49
CA MET A 322 9.19 4.03 -24.24
C MET A 322 8.83 5.28 -25.04
N PHE A 323 7.60 5.36 -25.59
CA PHE A 323 7.12 6.60 -26.20
C PHE A 323 7.07 7.71 -25.16
N THR A 324 6.43 7.50 -24.00
CA THR A 324 6.24 8.57 -23.02
C THR A 324 7.55 9.04 -22.39
N LEU A 325 8.52 8.15 -22.16
CA LEU A 325 9.88 8.50 -21.74
C LEU A 325 10.68 9.17 -22.87
N CYS A 326 10.68 8.63 -24.09
CA CYS A 326 11.35 9.28 -25.23
C CYS A 326 10.69 10.62 -25.59
N PHE A 327 9.39 10.78 -25.38
CA PHE A 327 8.62 11.98 -25.69
C PHE A 327 8.83 13.08 -24.63
N ALA A 328 8.86 12.71 -23.35
CA ALA A 328 9.29 13.61 -22.28
C ALA A 328 10.76 14.03 -22.45
N PHE A 329 11.64 13.12 -22.88
CA PHE A 329 13.05 13.40 -23.13
C PHE A 329 13.30 14.17 -24.44
N ILE A 330 12.45 13.99 -25.46
CA ILE A 330 12.45 14.80 -26.70
C ILE A 330 11.96 16.22 -26.40
N ILE A 331 10.92 16.40 -25.58
CA ILE A 331 10.44 17.72 -25.13
C ILE A 331 11.52 18.42 -24.30
N LEU A 332 12.23 17.70 -23.41
CA LEU A 332 13.36 18.24 -22.64
C LEU A 332 14.57 18.63 -23.52
N LEU A 333 14.80 17.92 -24.64
CA LEU A 333 15.97 18.15 -25.50
C LEU A 333 15.69 18.98 -26.77
N MET A 334 14.44 19.33 -27.07
CA MET A 334 14.15 20.43 -28.01
C MET A 334 14.52 21.80 -27.43
N LYS A 335 14.83 21.87 -26.13
CA LYS A 335 15.29 23.07 -25.43
C LYS A 335 16.80 23.33 -25.54
N ALA A 336 17.58 22.33 -25.98
CA ALA A 336 19.03 22.41 -26.02
C ALA A 336 19.57 22.43 -27.45
N SER A 337 19.36 23.53 -28.16
CA SER A 337 20.18 23.85 -29.33
C SER A 337 20.14 25.34 -29.62
N THR A 338 20.97 26.10 -28.89
CA THR A 338 21.73 27.28 -29.35
C THR A 338 22.23 28.05 -28.12
N GLU A 339 23.29 27.58 -27.46
CA GLU A 339 23.94 28.37 -26.42
C GLU A 339 25.34 28.82 -26.88
N ARG A 340 25.45 30.12 -27.16
CA ARG A 340 26.68 30.91 -27.12
C ARG A 340 26.86 31.37 -25.66
N PRO A 341 28.09 31.59 -25.16
CA PRO A 341 28.26 31.95 -23.76
C PRO A 341 27.67 33.35 -23.51
N PRO A 342 26.95 33.58 -22.41
CA PRO A 342 26.15 34.78 -22.24
C PRO A 342 26.91 35.88 -21.50
N THR A 343 26.55 37.12 -21.80
CA THR A 343 27.01 38.31 -21.06
C THR A 343 26.19 38.53 -19.77
N PRO A 344 26.73 39.25 -18.75
CA PRO A 344 26.12 39.34 -17.42
C PRO A 344 24.68 39.86 -17.37
N ASP A 345 24.29 40.72 -18.32
CA ASP A 345 22.93 41.26 -18.40
C ASP A 345 21.90 40.23 -18.92
N GLU A 346 22.34 39.20 -19.66
CA GLU A 346 21.49 38.11 -20.15
C GLU A 346 21.25 37.01 -19.11
N GLU A 347 21.97 37.02 -17.98
CA GLU A 347 21.78 36.08 -16.88
C GLU A 347 20.56 36.45 -16.02
N ILE A 348 20.36 37.76 -15.79
CA ILE A 348 19.22 38.29 -15.03
C ILE A 348 17.89 38.14 -15.80
N GLU A 349 17.90 38.36 -17.13
CA GLU A 349 16.73 38.12 -17.98
C GLU A 349 16.40 36.61 -18.07
N ARG A 350 17.42 35.73 -18.16
CA ARG A 350 17.21 34.26 -18.19
C ARG A 350 16.64 33.72 -16.89
N ASP A 351 17.08 34.20 -15.73
CA ASP A 351 16.50 33.78 -14.45
C ASP A 351 15.02 34.14 -14.35
N ARG A 352 14.65 35.31 -14.90
CA ARG A 352 13.25 35.77 -14.95
C ARG A 352 12.41 34.92 -15.92
N GLU A 353 12.97 34.54 -17.06
CA GLU A 353 12.34 33.69 -18.07
C GLU A 353 12.20 32.24 -17.57
N GLN A 354 13.22 31.68 -16.91
CA GLN A 354 13.17 30.37 -16.26
C GLN A 354 12.11 30.32 -15.15
N THR A 355 11.99 31.39 -14.35
CA THR A 355 10.97 31.51 -13.31
C THR A 355 9.55 31.55 -13.91
N LEU A 356 9.36 32.24 -15.03
CA LEU A 356 8.07 32.28 -15.74
C LEU A 356 7.71 30.94 -16.36
N GLU A 357 8.66 30.23 -16.97
CA GLU A 357 8.45 28.88 -17.51
C GLU A 357 8.10 27.85 -16.43
N GLN A 358 8.74 27.94 -15.26
CA GLN A 358 8.41 27.09 -14.11
C GLN A 358 6.99 27.36 -13.61
N ILE A 359 6.60 28.64 -13.46
CA ILE A 359 5.25 29.02 -13.02
C ILE A 359 4.19 28.55 -14.02
N VAL A 360 4.44 28.68 -15.32
CA VAL A 360 3.52 28.20 -16.37
C VAL A 360 3.43 26.67 -16.36
N SER A 361 4.55 25.96 -16.23
CA SER A 361 4.59 24.50 -16.19
C SER A 361 3.87 23.92 -14.96
N VAL A 362 4.01 24.56 -13.79
CA VAL A 362 3.29 24.21 -12.55
C VAL A 362 1.78 24.43 -12.69
N LYS A 363 1.35 25.58 -13.25
CA LYS A 363 -0.08 25.84 -13.47
C LYS A 363 -0.72 24.92 -14.49
N LEU A 364 0.02 24.53 -15.55
CA LEU A 364 -0.45 23.56 -16.54
C LEU A 364 -0.56 22.14 -15.96
N LEU A 365 0.24 21.82 -14.94
CA LEU A 365 0.13 20.57 -14.16
C LEU A 365 -1.09 20.58 -13.23
N GLU A 366 -1.27 21.64 -12.45
CA GLU A 366 -2.37 21.78 -11.47
C GLU A 366 -3.76 21.87 -12.10
N SER A 367 -3.86 22.44 -13.30
CA SER A 367 -5.12 22.55 -14.07
C SER A 367 -5.50 21.28 -14.85
N GLY A 368 -4.61 20.27 -14.90
CA GLY A 368 -4.81 19.05 -15.69
C GLY A 368 -4.68 19.25 -17.22
N GLU A 369 -4.46 20.47 -17.70
CA GLU A 369 -4.32 20.81 -19.12
C GLU A 369 -3.07 20.20 -19.75
N LYS A 370 -2.02 19.95 -18.97
CA LYS A 370 -0.83 19.24 -19.43
C LYS A 370 -1.14 17.81 -19.89
N GLU A 371 -1.98 17.08 -19.16
CA GLU A 371 -2.33 15.71 -19.54
C GLU A 371 -3.25 15.71 -20.78
N ARG A 372 -4.12 16.71 -20.92
CA ARG A 372 -4.94 16.92 -22.12
C ARG A 372 -4.11 17.22 -23.36
N LEU A 373 -3.12 18.12 -23.26
CA LEU A 373 -2.21 18.44 -24.36
C LEU A 373 -1.35 17.24 -24.76
N LYS A 374 -0.93 16.43 -23.78
CA LYS A 374 -0.17 15.19 -24.01
C LYS A 374 -1.00 14.14 -24.76
N GLU A 375 -2.26 13.96 -24.39
CA GLU A 375 -3.14 13.02 -25.09
C GLU A 375 -3.46 13.48 -26.51
N LEU A 376 -3.70 14.77 -26.71
CA LEU A 376 -3.93 15.33 -28.04
C LEU A 376 -2.71 15.17 -28.96
N LEU A 377 -1.51 15.45 -28.46
CA LEU A 377 -0.27 15.30 -29.23
C LEU A 377 -0.05 13.83 -29.62
N ARG A 378 -0.35 12.92 -28.71
CA ARG A 378 -0.32 11.48 -28.97
C ARG A 378 -1.31 11.09 -30.07
N GLU A 379 -2.54 11.58 -30.02
CA GLU A 379 -3.55 11.37 -31.08
C GLU A 379 -3.02 11.86 -32.43
N LYS A 380 -2.51 13.09 -32.52
CA LYS A 380 -1.97 13.67 -33.76
C LYS A 380 -0.81 12.88 -34.34
N LEU A 381 0.09 12.35 -33.50
CA LEU A 381 1.22 11.52 -33.94
C LEU A 381 0.80 10.11 -34.39
N VAL A 382 -0.34 9.63 -33.92
CA VAL A 382 -0.95 8.41 -34.44
C VAL A 382 -1.61 8.70 -35.79
N GLU A 383 -2.40 9.77 -35.88
CA GLU A 383 -3.09 10.18 -37.11
C GLU A 383 -2.13 10.45 -38.27
N CYS A 384 -1.01 11.13 -38.01
CA CYS A 384 -0.03 11.45 -39.05
C CYS A 384 0.91 10.28 -39.41
N GLY A 385 0.69 9.09 -38.83
CA GLY A 385 1.45 7.88 -39.14
C GLY A 385 2.85 7.80 -38.50
N TRP A 386 3.27 8.81 -37.74
CA TRP A 386 4.58 8.87 -37.09
C TRP A 386 4.85 7.65 -36.21
N ARG A 387 3.82 7.20 -35.48
CA ARG A 387 3.92 6.01 -34.63
C ARG A 387 4.29 4.76 -35.41
N ASP A 388 3.72 4.57 -36.59
CA ASP A 388 3.96 3.36 -37.38
C ASP A 388 5.29 3.42 -38.13
N GLU A 389 5.72 4.61 -38.51
CA GLU A 389 7.08 4.88 -39.00
C GLU A 389 8.14 4.53 -37.95
N MET A 390 8.01 5.02 -36.72
CA MET A 390 8.96 4.71 -35.64
C MET A 390 9.02 3.22 -35.33
N LYS A 391 7.87 2.53 -35.31
CA LYS A 391 7.85 1.07 -35.15
C LYS A 391 8.59 0.37 -36.29
N ALA A 392 8.46 0.85 -37.53
CA ALA A 392 9.15 0.28 -38.68
C ALA A 392 10.67 0.43 -38.55
N LEU A 393 11.15 1.60 -38.15
CA LEU A 393 12.58 1.86 -37.90
C LEU A 393 13.13 0.98 -36.77
N CYS A 394 12.39 0.82 -35.67
CA CYS A 394 12.80 -0.07 -34.58
C CYS A 394 12.91 -1.53 -35.05
N ARG A 395 11.94 -2.02 -35.84
CA ARG A 395 11.99 -3.38 -36.41
C ARG A 395 13.19 -3.56 -37.34
N GLU A 396 13.49 -2.58 -38.17
CA GLU A 396 14.63 -2.63 -39.07
C GLU A 396 15.96 -2.66 -38.30
N PHE A 397 16.09 -1.83 -37.27
CA PHE A 397 17.26 -1.79 -36.40
C PHE A 397 17.48 -3.14 -35.68
N ALA A 398 16.42 -3.69 -35.09
CA ALA A 398 16.45 -5.00 -34.43
C ALA A 398 16.79 -6.14 -35.40
N ARG A 399 16.33 -6.06 -36.65
CA ARG A 399 16.67 -7.04 -37.70
C ARG A 399 18.14 -6.97 -38.10
N LYS A 400 18.72 -5.77 -38.18
CA LYS A 400 20.13 -5.57 -38.60
C LYS A 400 21.14 -6.03 -37.56
N LYS A 401 20.90 -5.79 -36.27
CA LYS A 401 21.81 -6.18 -35.19
C LYS A 401 21.62 -7.62 -34.66
N GLY A 402 20.51 -8.27 -35.01
CA GLY A 402 20.14 -9.57 -34.49
C GLY A 402 19.37 -9.45 -33.17
N ARG A 403 18.26 -10.19 -33.09
CA ARG A 403 17.20 -10.00 -32.08
C ARG A 403 17.65 -10.17 -30.62
N ASN A 404 18.77 -10.86 -30.38
CA ASN A 404 19.29 -11.15 -29.04
C ASN A 404 20.43 -10.22 -28.61
N ASN A 405 20.86 -9.28 -29.46
CA ASN A 405 22.04 -8.45 -29.24
C ASN A 405 21.73 -6.95 -29.25
N VAL A 406 20.48 -6.58 -29.00
CA VAL A 406 20.03 -5.18 -29.00
C VAL A 406 19.57 -4.80 -27.60
N SER A 407 20.27 -3.86 -26.97
CA SER A 407 19.85 -3.26 -25.71
C SER A 407 18.82 -2.15 -25.95
N VAL A 408 18.08 -1.81 -24.90
CA VAL A 408 17.09 -0.73 -24.94
C VAL A 408 17.76 0.62 -25.20
N ASP A 409 18.90 0.88 -24.55
CA ASP A 409 19.63 2.14 -24.67
C ASP A 409 20.18 2.35 -26.09
N GLU A 410 20.75 1.31 -26.71
CA GLU A 410 21.21 1.38 -28.10
C GLU A 410 20.07 1.68 -29.10
N LEU A 411 18.88 1.14 -28.82
CA LEU A 411 17.70 1.40 -29.64
C LEU A 411 17.21 2.85 -29.48
N ILE A 412 17.25 3.39 -28.25
CA ILE A 412 16.89 4.79 -27.97
C ILE A 412 17.85 5.72 -28.71
N GLU A 413 19.15 5.51 -28.59
CA GLU A 413 20.17 6.34 -29.25
C GLU A 413 19.99 6.36 -30.78
N ALA A 414 19.65 5.23 -31.37
CA ALA A 414 19.49 5.11 -32.82
C ALA A 414 18.19 5.73 -33.37
N ILE A 415 17.09 5.66 -32.62
CA ILE A 415 15.75 6.01 -33.11
C ILE A 415 15.34 7.44 -32.70
N THR A 416 15.78 7.92 -31.53
CA THR A 416 15.45 9.25 -31.01
C THR A 416 15.73 10.41 -31.99
N PRO A 417 16.91 10.53 -32.62
CA PRO A 417 17.16 11.63 -33.55
C PRO A 417 16.25 11.58 -34.79
N LYS A 418 15.91 10.38 -35.27
CA LYS A 418 14.99 10.19 -36.42
C LYS A 418 13.56 10.55 -36.05
N GLY A 419 13.11 10.11 -34.87
CA GLY A 419 11.78 10.45 -34.37
C GLY A 419 11.59 11.96 -34.22
N ARG A 420 12.59 12.70 -33.74
CA ARG A 420 12.52 14.17 -33.66
C ARG A 420 12.36 14.84 -35.02
N ALA A 421 13.14 14.39 -35.98
CA ALA A 421 13.16 14.97 -37.31
C ALA A 421 11.87 14.69 -38.10
N SER A 422 11.22 13.55 -37.84
CA SER A 422 10.01 13.14 -38.58
C SER A 422 8.69 13.69 -38.04
N VAL A 423 8.68 14.40 -36.90
CA VAL A 423 7.47 15.07 -36.42
C VAL A 423 7.08 16.20 -37.39
N PRO A 424 5.89 16.16 -38.02
CA PRO A 424 5.49 17.19 -38.98
C PRO A 424 5.31 18.56 -38.33
N ASP A 425 5.69 19.63 -39.04
CA ASP A 425 5.59 21.00 -38.52
C ASP A 425 4.14 21.45 -38.30
N ALA A 426 3.18 20.85 -39.02
CA ALA A 426 1.75 21.06 -38.78
C ALA A 426 1.33 20.64 -37.36
N VAL A 427 1.82 19.49 -36.87
CA VAL A 427 1.55 19.00 -35.51
C VAL A 427 2.19 19.93 -34.47
N LYS A 428 3.44 20.35 -34.71
CA LYS A 428 4.14 21.30 -33.82
C LYS A 428 3.39 22.63 -33.71
N THR A 429 2.91 23.15 -34.84
CA THR A 429 2.18 24.42 -34.91
C THR A 429 0.84 24.33 -34.18
N GLU A 430 0.07 23.25 -34.38
CA GLU A 430 -1.20 23.06 -33.68
C GLU A 430 -1.01 22.93 -32.16
N MET A 431 0.01 22.18 -31.71
CA MET A 431 0.32 22.08 -30.28
C MET A 431 0.73 23.42 -29.69
N LEU A 432 1.59 24.17 -30.40
CA LEU A 432 2.04 25.48 -29.95
C LEU A 432 0.87 26.47 -29.83
N GLN A 433 -0.04 26.48 -30.79
CA GLN A 433 -1.26 27.30 -30.74
C GLN A 433 -2.14 26.98 -29.53
N ARG A 434 -2.31 25.69 -29.20
CA ARG A 434 -3.10 25.28 -28.04
C ARG A 434 -2.41 25.62 -26.72
N ILE A 435 -1.09 25.46 -26.65
CA ILE A 435 -0.30 25.91 -25.49
C ILE A 435 -0.47 27.41 -25.28
N HIS A 436 -0.36 28.21 -26.35
CA HIS A 436 -0.59 29.67 -26.26
C HIS A 436 -2.01 30.02 -25.79
N SER A 437 -3.03 29.30 -26.28
CA SER A 437 -4.42 29.49 -25.85
C SER A 437 -4.60 29.21 -24.35
N VAL A 438 -4.05 28.09 -23.86
CA VAL A 438 -4.13 27.73 -22.43
C VAL A 438 -3.35 28.72 -21.57
N VAL A 439 -2.18 29.18 -22.02
CA VAL A 439 -1.40 30.19 -21.30
C VAL A 439 -2.12 31.55 -21.27
N ALA A 440 -2.83 31.92 -22.34
CA ALA A 440 -3.62 33.14 -22.40
C ALA A 440 -4.83 33.10 -21.46
N SER A 441 -5.61 32.02 -21.46
CA SER A 441 -6.76 31.86 -20.54
C SER A 441 -6.34 31.83 -19.06
N THR A 442 -5.12 31.36 -18.77
CA THR A 442 -4.54 31.37 -17.42
C THR A 442 -4.19 32.78 -16.91
N LYS A 443 -4.05 33.76 -17.80
CA LYS A 443 -3.78 35.17 -17.43
C LYS A 443 -5.05 35.98 -17.15
N GLU A 444 -6.19 35.62 -17.74
CA GLU A 444 -7.45 36.37 -17.63
C GLU A 444 -8.26 36.05 -16.35
N GLY A 445 -8.01 34.93 -15.68
CA GLY A 445 -8.66 34.57 -14.41
C GLY A 445 -8.17 35.35 -13.17
N LYS A 446 -7.54 36.51 -13.35
CA LYS A 446 -6.94 37.34 -12.28
C LYS A 446 -7.30 38.83 -12.37
N ALA A 447 -8.42 39.16 -13.00
CA ALA A 447 -9.01 40.51 -12.98
C ALA A 447 -10.18 40.57 -11.99
#